data_AF-A0A2S7YF31-F1
#
_entry.id   AF-A0A2S7YF31-F1
#
_cell.length_a   1.000
_cell.length_b   1.000
_cell.length_c   1.000
_cell.angle_alpha   90.00
_cell.angle_beta   90.00
_cell.angle_gamma   90.00
#
_symmetry.space_group_name_H-M   'P 1'
#
loop_
_entity.id
_entity.type
_entity.pdbx_description
1 polymer ?
#
loop_
_entity_poly.entity_id
_entity_poly.type
_entity_poly.pdbx_seq_one_letter_code
_entity_poly.pdbx_strand_id
1 'polypeptide(L)'
;MLLNFRLVATGLAALAGCAQALDMTNFTTNVAGCGTPGLSLEQWTHSEEVLAQEKNTTKREVAQRHKIPAYITVLAKNNTVKGGNIKKSQIQQLLDEFNKFYSYGFELDTSVDKIHRYTRPDLFDPNSGMFTGDVSDIKAEYHRGEGDYASLNIFFLFRLTDWYKNETTTGTWANGQTWTSWSSSSGGTSGWGSIPLAELWTASNAKELVKKDGILVSSATIPNMAYPGYEGSLSAFSHEVGHWLGLEHTDHLPHKDSWGITACDRDNDGIDDTPTHMIDENVERIMQTCPPQGQINTCQHLDKRPDLIYNLMTPKTYGCKMDGLTAGQKQRTLDVYEKFRMPYKGQMQQKGSWVQPQSPQPKGQQAQEVEAPQEEEAPQEEEAPQEEEKSQEEEKSQEEEKSQEEEKSQEEEKSQEEEKSQEEEKSQEEEPQEKKPQNGQGNWRQKEIARLQSESDQYWDDFHREQDKYRQSLQQTDQENAKNCFNKVDQDYKQREKWLKESMQEKYNQLQAERDDMWNWIEQYRQQYSQWADEEWTRQEKGFSERQKGYEQEERGYWQDLERDTKQGEEWCKEEQQRANGKSQQDLREWADEYVKSLKDYNSRVQKYIDSL
;
A
#
# COMPACT_ATOMS: atom_id res chain seq x y z
N MET A 1 -12.67 28.56 -59.76
CA MET A 1 -13.17 27.58 -58.77
C MET A 1 -12.27 27.65 -57.53
N LEU A 2 -12.51 28.60 -56.60
CA LEU A 2 -11.52 28.91 -55.54
C LEU A 2 -12.13 29.30 -54.16
N LEU A 3 -13.42 29.03 -53.90
CA LEU A 3 -14.06 29.36 -52.61
C LEU A 3 -14.31 28.16 -51.67
N ASN A 4 -14.41 26.93 -52.17
CA ASN A 4 -14.93 25.81 -51.36
C ASN A 4 -13.91 25.22 -50.36
N PHE A 5 -12.62 25.55 -50.47
CA PHE A 5 -11.57 24.94 -49.64
C PHE A 5 -11.44 25.51 -48.21
N ARG A 6 -12.09 26.64 -47.88
CA ARG A 6 -11.94 27.26 -46.55
C ARG A 6 -12.87 26.73 -45.46
N LEU A 7 -13.97 26.05 -45.80
CA LEU A 7 -14.95 25.56 -44.82
C LEU A 7 -14.59 24.22 -44.17
N VAL A 8 -13.85 23.36 -44.87
CA VAL A 8 -13.45 22.03 -44.34
C VAL A 8 -12.36 22.16 -43.27
N ALA A 9 -11.38 23.06 -43.48
CA ALA A 9 -10.28 23.27 -42.56
C ALA A 9 -10.72 23.77 -41.17
N THR A 10 -11.78 24.57 -41.09
CA THR A 10 -12.35 25.05 -39.82
C THR A 10 -13.11 23.97 -39.03
N GLY A 11 -13.61 22.91 -39.67
CA GLY A 11 -14.30 21.82 -38.97
C GLY A 11 -13.35 20.89 -38.21
N LEU A 12 -12.22 20.53 -38.84
CA LEU A 12 -11.23 19.61 -38.25
C LEU A 12 -10.50 20.22 -37.03
N ALA A 13 -10.21 21.52 -37.07
CA ALA A 13 -9.58 22.21 -35.94
C ALA A 13 -10.46 22.21 -34.67
N ALA A 14 -11.78 22.24 -34.81
CA ALA A 14 -12.71 22.20 -33.68
C ALA A 14 -12.77 20.81 -33.01
N LEU A 15 -12.70 19.73 -33.80
CA LEU A 15 -12.77 18.36 -33.28
C LEU A 15 -11.51 17.96 -32.52
N ALA A 16 -10.32 18.39 -32.98
CA ALA A 16 -9.06 18.15 -32.27
C ALA A 16 -9.05 18.79 -30.87
N GLY A 17 -9.60 20.00 -30.72
CA GLY A 17 -9.71 20.68 -29.42
C GLY A 17 -10.65 19.99 -28.43
N CYS A 18 -11.71 19.33 -28.90
CA CYS A 18 -12.64 18.59 -28.04
C CYS A 18 -12.06 17.28 -27.50
N ALA A 19 -11.20 16.59 -28.27
CA ALA A 19 -10.54 15.37 -27.80
C ALA A 19 -9.55 15.68 -26.66
N GLN A 20 -8.73 16.72 -26.82
CA GLN A 20 -7.73 17.13 -25.83
C GLN A 20 -8.35 17.65 -24.51
N ALA A 21 -9.60 18.09 -24.53
CA ALA A 21 -10.32 18.53 -23.33
C ALA A 21 -10.77 17.37 -22.41
N LEU A 22 -10.94 16.15 -22.95
CA LEU A 22 -11.43 15.00 -22.18
C LEU A 22 -10.31 14.31 -21.39
N ASP A 23 -9.10 14.24 -21.94
CA ASP A 23 -7.95 13.61 -21.30
C ASP A 23 -7.56 14.33 -19.98
N MET A 24 -7.80 15.65 -19.92
CA MET A 24 -7.62 16.47 -18.72
C MET A 24 -8.66 16.24 -17.60
N THR A 25 -9.68 15.38 -17.79
CA THR A 25 -10.75 15.19 -16.78
C THR A 25 -10.51 14.08 -15.77
N ASN A 26 -9.45 13.27 -15.92
CA ASN A 26 -9.08 12.21 -14.97
C ASN A 26 -8.22 12.70 -13.77
N PHE A 27 -7.90 13.98 -13.67
CA PHE A 27 -7.22 14.57 -12.50
C PHE A 27 -8.19 14.79 -11.32
N THR A 28 -8.76 13.71 -10.78
CA THR A 28 -9.81 13.76 -9.74
C THR A 28 -9.29 13.95 -8.31
N THR A 29 -7.98 13.76 -8.06
CA THR A 29 -7.36 13.94 -6.74
C THR A 29 -6.84 15.37 -6.56
N ASN A 30 -7.55 16.17 -5.75
CA ASN A 30 -7.24 17.58 -5.45
C ASN A 30 -6.17 17.78 -4.35
N VAL A 31 -5.32 16.78 -4.10
CA VAL A 31 -4.19 16.88 -3.16
C VAL A 31 -2.96 16.21 -3.75
N ALA A 32 -1.82 16.90 -3.69
CA ALA A 32 -0.52 16.36 -4.10
C ALA A 32 0.08 15.49 -2.98
N GLY A 33 0.63 14.33 -3.34
CA GLY A 33 1.11 13.37 -2.35
C GLY A 33 2.14 12.36 -2.86
N CYS A 34 2.52 11.42 -1.99
CA CYS A 34 3.41 10.33 -2.31
C CYS A 34 2.78 9.32 -3.30
N GLY A 35 3.60 8.70 -4.15
CA GLY A 35 3.19 7.60 -5.03
C GLY A 35 3.60 6.21 -4.53
N THR A 36 4.40 6.14 -3.45
CA THR A 36 5.02 4.90 -2.99
C THR A 36 3.95 3.88 -2.57
N PRO A 37 3.87 2.71 -3.24
CA PRO A 37 3.00 1.64 -2.78
C PRO A 37 3.57 1.05 -1.49
N GLY A 38 2.71 0.79 -0.51
CA GLY A 38 3.11 0.02 0.66
C GLY A 38 3.44 -1.44 0.31
N LEU A 39 4.16 -2.11 1.20
CA LEU A 39 4.52 -3.52 1.06
C LEU A 39 3.28 -4.44 1.03
N SER A 40 3.40 -5.57 0.33
CA SER A 40 2.39 -6.63 0.45
C SER A 40 2.40 -7.20 1.87
N LEU A 41 1.28 -7.76 2.34
CA LEU A 41 1.19 -8.35 3.69
C LEU A 41 2.26 -9.44 3.95
N GLU A 42 2.68 -10.16 2.90
CA GLU A 42 3.79 -11.13 2.97
C GLU A 42 5.14 -10.43 3.17
N GLN A 43 5.44 -9.41 2.36
CA GLN A 43 6.68 -8.61 2.45
C GLN A 43 6.77 -7.86 3.79
N TRP A 44 5.63 -7.38 4.29
CA TRP A 44 5.46 -6.73 5.58
C TRP A 44 5.76 -7.70 6.72
N THR A 45 5.04 -8.83 6.78
CA THR A 45 5.22 -9.87 7.81
C THR A 45 6.68 -10.36 7.84
N HIS A 46 7.26 -10.64 6.67
CA HIS A 46 8.66 -11.08 6.60
C HIS A 46 9.65 -9.99 7.04
N SER A 47 9.35 -8.71 6.78
CA SER A 47 10.16 -7.59 7.28
C SER A 47 10.09 -7.51 8.81
N GLU A 48 8.90 -7.64 9.40
CA GLU A 48 8.73 -7.69 10.86
C GLU A 48 9.45 -8.88 11.49
N GLU A 49 9.38 -10.07 10.88
CA GLU A 49 10.12 -11.25 11.36
C GLU A 49 11.63 -11.00 11.43
N VAL A 50 12.23 -10.43 10.38
CA VAL A 50 13.68 -10.17 10.33
C VAL A 50 14.07 -8.99 11.24
N LEU A 51 13.18 -8.03 11.47
CA LEU A 51 13.41 -6.93 12.41
C LEU A 51 13.21 -7.37 13.88
N ALA A 52 12.29 -8.28 14.17
CA ALA A 52 12.05 -8.87 15.49
C ALA A 52 13.14 -9.87 15.93
N GLN A 53 13.85 -10.53 14.99
CA GLN A 53 14.99 -11.39 15.32
C GLN A 53 16.02 -10.66 16.20
N GLU A 54 16.25 -11.18 17.41
CA GLU A 54 16.92 -10.45 18.49
C GLU A 54 18.31 -9.94 18.11
N LYS A 55 18.50 -8.61 18.19
CA LYS A 55 19.83 -8.01 18.28
C LYS A 55 20.47 -8.43 19.62
N ASN A 56 21.42 -9.35 19.56
CA ASN A 56 22.33 -9.66 20.68
C ASN A 56 23.37 -8.53 20.92
N THR A 57 22.99 -7.30 20.60
CA THR A 57 23.81 -6.08 20.65
C THR A 57 23.68 -5.48 22.04
N THR A 58 24.75 -5.54 22.83
CA THR A 58 24.75 -4.95 24.17
C THR A 58 24.45 -3.44 24.08
N LYS A 59 23.47 -2.95 24.86
CA LYS A 59 22.90 -1.59 24.85
C LYS A 59 23.90 -0.47 25.22
N ARG A 60 25.01 -0.34 24.50
CA ARG A 60 26.09 0.62 24.81
C ARG A 60 26.96 1.07 23.64
N GLU A 61 26.67 0.64 22.42
CA GLU A 61 27.18 1.35 21.25
C GLU A 61 26.44 2.68 21.15
N VAL A 62 27.19 3.78 21.29
CA VAL A 62 26.65 5.12 21.07
C VAL A 62 26.33 5.21 19.58
N ALA A 63 25.06 5.50 19.25
CA ALA A 63 24.56 5.50 17.87
C ALA A 63 25.52 6.29 16.94
N GLN A 64 26.28 5.56 16.14
CA GLN A 64 27.21 6.15 15.19
C GLN A 64 26.37 6.68 14.04
N ARG A 65 26.47 7.99 13.76
CA ARG A 65 25.77 8.58 12.61
C ARG A 65 26.26 7.90 11.32
N HIS A 66 25.37 7.20 10.64
CA HIS A 66 25.63 6.50 9.40
C HIS A 66 25.83 7.51 8.26
N LYS A 67 26.98 7.46 7.59
CA LYS A 67 27.22 8.23 6.37
C LYS A 67 26.76 7.41 5.16
N ILE A 68 25.69 7.85 4.53
CA ILE A 68 25.10 7.22 3.35
C ILE A 68 25.74 7.84 2.10
N PRO A 69 26.43 7.07 1.24
CA PRO A 69 26.86 7.55 -0.07
C PRO A 69 25.65 7.99 -0.90
N ALA A 70 25.60 9.25 -1.30
CA ALA A 70 24.43 9.85 -1.92
C ALA A 70 24.71 10.33 -3.36
N TYR A 71 24.08 9.68 -4.33
CA TYR A 71 24.26 9.94 -5.75
C TYR A 71 23.09 10.75 -6.31
N ILE A 72 23.35 11.95 -6.84
CA ILE A 72 22.30 12.89 -7.26
C ILE A 72 22.27 13.05 -8.78
N THR A 73 21.12 12.77 -9.39
CA THR A 73 20.82 13.02 -10.80
C THR A 73 19.63 13.97 -10.96
N VAL A 74 19.75 14.97 -11.82
CA VAL A 74 18.70 15.92 -12.19
C VAL A 74 18.26 15.66 -13.64
N LEU A 75 16.97 15.44 -13.85
CA LEU A 75 16.33 15.17 -15.14
C LEU A 75 15.36 16.30 -15.49
N ALA A 76 15.82 17.23 -16.32
CA ALA A 76 15.13 18.47 -16.66
C ALA A 76 14.48 18.41 -18.05
N LYS A 77 13.32 19.04 -18.25
CA LYS A 77 12.71 19.24 -19.58
C LYS A 77 13.50 20.23 -20.44
N ASN A 78 14.19 21.19 -19.82
CA ASN A 78 15.09 22.12 -20.50
C ASN A 78 16.14 22.71 -19.54
N ASN A 79 17.14 23.43 -20.07
CA ASN A 79 18.25 23.98 -19.29
C ASN A 79 17.87 25.07 -18.26
N THR A 80 16.61 25.52 -18.19
CA THR A 80 16.20 26.57 -17.23
C THR A 80 15.76 25.98 -15.89
N VAL A 81 15.82 26.81 -14.84
CA VAL A 81 15.28 26.48 -13.50
C VAL A 81 13.81 26.06 -13.60
N LYS A 82 12.96 26.84 -14.28
CA LYS A 82 11.54 26.51 -14.54
C LYS A 82 11.32 25.24 -15.38
N GLY A 83 12.36 24.69 -16.00
CA GLY A 83 12.36 23.42 -16.72
C GLY A 83 12.91 22.24 -15.91
N GLY A 84 13.16 22.40 -14.61
CA GLY A 84 13.67 21.35 -13.72
C GLY A 84 15.18 21.37 -13.49
N ASN A 85 15.94 22.27 -14.13
CA ASN A 85 17.39 22.36 -13.93
C ASN A 85 17.75 23.11 -12.63
N ILE A 86 17.38 22.52 -11.49
CA ILE A 86 17.48 23.11 -10.15
C ILE A 86 18.91 23.50 -9.76
N LYS A 87 19.12 24.69 -9.19
CA LYS A 87 20.45 25.16 -8.73
C LYS A 87 21.03 24.27 -7.63
N LYS A 88 22.36 24.33 -7.42
CA LYS A 88 23.02 23.64 -6.29
C LYS A 88 22.46 24.11 -4.93
N SER A 89 22.11 25.39 -4.79
CA SER A 89 21.45 25.94 -3.60
C SER A 89 20.07 25.33 -3.34
N GLN A 90 19.28 25.06 -4.38
CA GLN A 90 17.98 24.40 -4.25
C GLN A 90 18.13 22.90 -3.86
N ILE A 91 19.17 22.23 -4.35
CA ILE A 91 19.53 20.89 -3.88
C ILE A 91 19.96 20.93 -2.41
N GLN A 92 20.75 21.93 -2.00
CA GLN A 92 21.16 22.09 -0.61
C GLN A 92 19.96 22.28 0.33
N GLN A 93 18.96 23.09 -0.04
CA GLN A 93 17.73 23.28 0.74
C GLN A 93 17.01 21.95 1.04
N LEU A 94 17.00 21.01 0.08
CA LEU A 94 16.41 19.68 0.27
C LEU A 94 17.28 18.80 1.19
N LEU A 95 18.60 18.85 1.06
CA LEU A 95 19.54 18.15 1.95
C LEU A 95 19.46 18.70 3.39
N ASP A 96 19.23 20.01 3.56
CA ASP A 96 19.06 20.65 4.87
C ASP A 96 17.73 20.25 5.53
N GLU A 97 16.65 20.13 4.76
CA GLU A 97 15.36 19.60 5.22
C GLU A 97 15.46 18.10 5.59
N PHE A 98 16.25 17.30 4.88
CA PHE A 98 16.61 15.94 5.33
C PHE A 98 17.35 15.98 6.67
N ASN A 99 18.36 16.85 6.82
CA ASN A 99 19.16 16.93 8.04
C ASN A 99 18.32 17.31 9.27
N LYS A 100 17.32 18.19 9.11
CA LYS A 100 16.33 18.55 10.13
C LYS A 100 15.60 17.33 10.70
N PHE A 101 15.27 16.33 9.88
CA PHE A 101 14.56 15.14 10.35
C PHE A 101 15.48 13.97 10.72
N TYR A 102 16.52 13.68 9.92
CA TYR A 102 17.30 12.43 9.99
C TYR A 102 18.66 12.52 10.69
N SER A 103 19.12 13.72 11.08
CA SER A 103 20.47 13.90 11.67
C SER A 103 20.69 13.27 13.05
N TYR A 104 19.67 12.64 13.66
CA TYR A 104 19.84 11.76 14.82
C TYR A 104 20.66 10.49 14.47
N GLY A 105 20.53 10.00 13.24
CA GLY A 105 21.07 8.71 12.81
C GLY A 105 21.86 8.75 11.49
N PHE A 106 21.63 9.73 10.63
CA PHE A 106 22.12 9.71 9.25
C PHE A 106 22.77 11.01 8.77
N GLU A 107 23.64 10.91 7.78
CA GLU A 107 24.28 12.00 7.02
C GLU A 107 24.37 11.58 5.54
N LEU A 108 23.91 12.40 4.60
CA LEU A 108 24.08 12.13 3.16
C LEU A 108 25.45 12.63 2.70
N ASP A 109 26.35 11.71 2.36
CA ASP A 109 27.65 12.04 1.77
C ASP A 109 27.50 12.21 0.26
N THR A 110 27.24 13.46 -0.15
CA THR A 110 27.16 13.86 -1.57
C THR A 110 28.54 14.20 -2.17
N SER A 111 29.65 13.78 -1.56
CA SER A 111 31.01 13.98 -2.10
C SER A 111 31.51 12.79 -2.95
N VAL A 112 30.77 11.68 -2.95
CA VAL A 112 31.12 10.41 -3.60
C VAL A 112 30.98 10.41 -5.14
N ASP A 113 30.19 11.32 -5.71
CA ASP A 113 30.04 11.57 -7.15
C ASP A 113 29.67 13.05 -7.37
N LYS A 114 29.76 13.54 -8.61
CA LYS A 114 29.27 14.88 -8.96
C LYS A 114 27.76 14.85 -9.23
N ILE A 115 27.07 15.95 -8.93
CA ILE A 115 25.65 16.12 -9.30
C ILE A 115 25.52 16.04 -10.82
N HIS A 116 24.87 14.99 -11.31
CA HIS A 116 24.65 14.80 -12.73
C HIS A 116 23.37 15.49 -13.21
N ARG A 117 23.40 15.99 -14.45
CA ARG A 117 22.33 16.80 -15.04
C ARG A 117 22.10 16.38 -16.48
N TYR A 118 20.85 16.13 -16.82
CA TYR A 118 20.42 15.75 -18.16
C TYR A 118 19.20 16.57 -18.56
N THR A 119 19.24 17.10 -19.78
CA THR A 119 18.09 17.75 -20.41
C THR A 119 17.42 16.75 -21.33
N ARG A 120 16.30 16.19 -20.88
CA ARG A 120 15.55 15.09 -21.50
C ARG A 120 14.12 15.56 -21.86
N PRO A 121 13.94 16.49 -22.82
CA PRO A 121 12.61 16.94 -23.23
C PRO A 121 11.71 15.81 -23.76
N ASP A 122 12.31 14.68 -24.14
CA ASP A 122 11.69 13.44 -24.60
C ASP A 122 11.00 12.62 -23.49
N LEU A 123 11.31 12.85 -22.21
CA LEU A 123 10.66 12.17 -21.08
C LEU A 123 9.33 12.83 -20.65
N PHE A 124 8.93 13.92 -21.31
CA PHE A 124 7.79 14.74 -20.88
C PHE A 124 6.83 15.03 -22.05
N ASP A 125 5.53 14.92 -21.81
CA ASP A 125 4.53 15.29 -22.81
C ASP A 125 4.73 16.76 -23.24
N PRO A 126 4.75 17.06 -24.55
CA PRO A 126 4.90 18.42 -25.04
C PRO A 126 3.84 19.39 -24.49
N ASN A 127 2.60 18.94 -24.28
CA ASN A 127 1.44 19.80 -23.98
C ASN A 127 1.31 20.14 -22.49
N SER A 128 1.05 19.14 -21.66
CA SER A 128 0.90 19.22 -20.20
C SER A 128 2.22 19.45 -19.49
N GLY A 129 3.33 18.95 -20.04
CA GLY A 129 4.64 18.95 -19.38
C GLY A 129 4.77 18.00 -18.19
N MET A 130 3.91 16.99 -18.09
CA MET A 130 4.06 15.85 -17.18
C MET A 130 5.11 14.85 -17.68
N PHE A 131 5.65 14.02 -16.78
CA PHE A 131 6.46 12.86 -17.13
C PHE A 131 5.62 11.75 -17.76
N THR A 132 6.17 11.06 -18.78
CA THR A 132 5.47 10.03 -19.57
C THR A 132 6.21 8.69 -19.64
N GLY A 133 7.24 8.49 -18.83
CA GLY A 133 7.98 7.21 -18.74
C GLY A 133 7.54 6.35 -17.56
N ASP A 134 8.27 5.26 -17.32
CA ASP A 134 8.20 4.50 -16.06
C ASP A 134 9.29 4.96 -15.08
N VAL A 135 8.95 5.04 -13.79
CA VAL A 135 9.88 5.50 -12.75
C VAL A 135 10.88 4.43 -12.34
N SER A 136 10.55 3.15 -12.44
CA SER A 136 11.49 2.07 -12.20
C SER A 136 12.59 2.04 -13.27
N ASP A 137 12.22 2.29 -14.52
CA ASP A 137 13.15 2.36 -15.65
C ASP A 137 14.02 3.63 -15.58
N ILE A 138 13.50 4.77 -15.12
CA ILE A 138 14.34 5.95 -14.80
C ILE A 138 15.34 5.64 -13.67
N LYS A 139 14.89 5.02 -12.56
CA LYS A 139 15.80 4.60 -11.47
C LYS A 139 16.90 3.68 -12.03
N ALA A 140 16.56 2.73 -12.90
CA ALA A 140 17.50 1.77 -13.48
C ALA A 140 18.42 2.32 -14.59
N GLU A 141 17.96 3.23 -15.46
CA GLU A 141 18.76 3.87 -16.52
C GLU A 141 19.84 4.78 -15.90
N TYR A 142 19.47 5.51 -14.84
CA TYR A 142 20.31 6.53 -14.24
C TYR A 142 21.03 6.09 -12.95
N HIS A 143 20.84 4.86 -12.49
CA HIS A 143 21.47 4.32 -11.27
C HIS A 143 22.99 4.50 -11.22
N ARG A 144 23.49 5.05 -10.11
CA ARG A 144 24.91 5.32 -9.84
C ARG A 144 25.41 4.63 -8.58
N GLY A 145 26.72 4.68 -8.39
CA GLY A 145 27.43 3.92 -7.35
C GLY A 145 27.65 2.46 -7.75
N GLU A 146 27.98 1.62 -6.76
CA GLU A 146 28.26 0.21 -7.01
C GLU A 146 26.99 -0.68 -7.02
N GLY A 147 25.81 -0.14 -6.71
CA GLY A 147 24.58 -0.91 -6.53
C GLY A 147 24.61 -1.78 -5.28
N ASP A 148 25.05 -1.22 -4.15
CA ASP A 148 25.32 -1.94 -2.91
C ASP A 148 24.22 -1.85 -1.84
N TYR A 149 23.06 -1.27 -2.19
CA TYR A 149 21.82 -1.16 -1.38
C TYR A 149 21.94 -0.31 -0.08
N ALA A 150 23.16 -0.02 0.38
CA ALA A 150 23.45 0.97 1.41
C ALA A 150 23.64 2.40 0.84
N SER A 151 24.00 2.53 -0.44
CA SER A 151 24.07 3.81 -1.15
C SER A 151 22.68 4.30 -1.59
N LEU A 152 22.37 5.59 -1.35
CA LEU A 152 21.12 6.21 -1.79
C LEU A 152 21.30 6.84 -3.18
N ASN A 153 20.46 6.44 -4.13
CA ASN A 153 20.29 7.14 -5.41
C ASN A 153 19.12 8.13 -5.33
N ILE A 154 19.33 9.35 -5.82
CA ILE A 154 18.40 10.49 -5.73
C ILE A 154 18.15 11.04 -7.14
N PHE A 155 16.90 10.99 -7.59
CA PHE A 155 16.50 11.47 -8.91
C PHE A 155 15.55 12.67 -8.77
N PHE A 156 16.01 13.87 -9.14
CA PHE A 156 15.17 15.06 -9.20
C PHE A 156 14.60 15.23 -10.62
N LEU A 157 13.30 15.00 -10.78
CA LEU A 157 12.61 14.99 -12.08
C LEU A 157 11.84 16.30 -12.33
N PHE A 158 11.74 16.77 -13.57
CA PHE A 158 10.84 17.88 -13.92
C PHE A 158 9.39 17.40 -13.99
N ARG A 159 8.69 17.44 -12.86
CA ARG A 159 7.30 17.02 -12.68
C ARG A 159 7.08 15.52 -12.91
N LEU A 160 6.42 14.86 -11.97
CA LEU A 160 5.96 13.47 -12.17
C LEU A 160 4.58 13.56 -12.83
N THR A 161 3.54 13.42 -12.02
CA THR A 161 2.14 13.69 -12.36
C THR A 161 1.60 14.88 -11.55
N ASP A 162 2.48 15.62 -10.86
CA ASP A 162 2.10 16.78 -10.07
C ASP A 162 1.54 17.91 -10.95
N TRP A 163 0.44 18.50 -10.49
CA TRP A 163 -0.15 19.69 -11.07
C TRP A 163 -0.46 20.70 -9.98
N TYR A 164 -0.51 21.98 -10.37
CA TYR A 164 -0.94 23.10 -9.55
C TYR A 164 -1.74 24.06 -10.43
N LYS A 165 -2.85 24.56 -9.90
CA LYS A 165 -3.84 25.36 -10.62
C LYS A 165 -4.28 26.53 -9.74
N ASN A 166 -4.02 27.74 -10.21
CA ASN A 166 -4.61 28.95 -9.62
C ASN A 166 -5.86 29.33 -10.41
N GLU A 167 -7.01 29.36 -9.72
CA GLU A 167 -8.28 29.80 -10.26
C GLU A 167 -8.72 31.12 -9.61
N THR A 168 -9.03 32.09 -10.45
CA THR A 168 -9.54 33.41 -10.03
C THR A 168 -11.05 33.46 -10.29
N THR A 169 -11.84 32.89 -9.39
CA THR A 169 -13.30 32.88 -9.53
C THR A 169 -13.87 34.26 -9.25
N THR A 170 -14.48 34.88 -10.27
CA THR A 170 -15.11 36.20 -10.15
C THR A 170 -16.62 36.05 -10.34
N GLY A 171 -17.38 36.39 -9.29
CA GLY A 171 -18.84 36.38 -9.27
C GLY A 171 -19.42 37.76 -8.96
N THR A 172 -20.74 37.85 -8.94
CA THR A 172 -21.46 39.08 -8.58
C THR A 172 -22.56 38.76 -7.57
N TRP A 173 -22.57 39.48 -6.45
CA TRP A 173 -23.62 39.36 -5.44
C TRP A 173 -24.96 39.92 -5.94
N ALA A 174 -26.07 39.55 -5.29
CA ALA A 174 -27.42 39.98 -5.66
C ALA A 174 -27.64 41.51 -5.60
N ASN A 175 -26.75 42.26 -4.95
CA ASN A 175 -26.75 43.73 -4.90
C ASN A 175 -25.96 44.39 -6.06
N GLY A 176 -25.39 43.60 -6.97
CA GLY A 176 -24.58 44.09 -8.09
C GLY A 176 -23.08 44.29 -7.79
N GLN A 177 -22.61 44.02 -6.57
CA GLN A 177 -21.17 44.06 -6.26
C GLN A 177 -20.46 42.82 -6.79
N THR A 178 -19.42 43.02 -7.60
CA THR A 178 -18.49 41.96 -8.01
C THR A 178 -17.61 41.53 -6.84
N TRP A 179 -17.38 40.23 -6.70
CA TRP A 179 -16.41 39.63 -5.80
C TRP A 179 -15.44 38.76 -6.59
N THR A 180 -14.19 38.66 -6.12
CA THR A 180 -13.17 37.78 -6.70
C THR A 180 -12.54 36.97 -5.58
N SER A 181 -12.66 35.64 -5.66
CA SER A 181 -11.88 34.72 -4.82
C SER A 181 -10.69 34.20 -5.61
N TRP A 182 -9.67 33.77 -4.87
CA TRP A 182 -8.52 33.06 -5.40
C TRP A 182 -8.49 31.69 -4.73
N SER A 183 -8.39 30.64 -5.53
CA SER A 183 -8.25 29.27 -5.04
C SER A 183 -7.10 28.58 -5.76
N SER A 184 -6.12 28.12 -4.98
CA SER A 184 -5.04 27.27 -5.44
C SER A 184 -5.36 25.81 -5.13
N SER A 185 -5.37 24.95 -6.14
CA SER A 185 -5.42 23.50 -5.95
C SER A 185 -4.16 22.85 -6.52
N SER A 186 -3.73 21.74 -5.92
CA SER A 186 -2.61 20.93 -6.38
C SER A 186 -2.95 19.46 -6.24
N GLY A 187 -2.42 18.62 -7.13
CA GLY A 187 -2.75 17.20 -7.16
C GLY A 187 -1.66 16.35 -7.81
N GLY A 188 -1.85 15.03 -7.76
CA GLY A 188 -0.93 14.06 -8.36
C GLY A 188 0.29 13.72 -7.49
N THR A 189 1.21 12.95 -8.08
CA THR A 189 2.35 12.36 -7.38
C THR A 189 3.53 13.34 -7.30
N SER A 190 4.02 13.60 -6.10
CA SER A 190 5.19 14.46 -5.84
C SER A 190 6.50 13.68 -5.68
N GLY A 191 6.45 12.38 -5.36
CA GLY A 191 7.64 11.55 -5.18
C GLY A 191 7.35 10.05 -5.14
N TRP A 192 8.45 9.27 -5.16
CA TRP A 192 8.47 7.80 -5.20
C TRP A 192 9.76 7.24 -4.57
N GLY A 193 9.67 6.78 -3.33
CA GLY A 193 10.66 5.96 -2.64
C GLY A 193 10.72 4.53 -3.18
N SER A 194 11.68 3.75 -2.69
CA SER A 194 11.74 2.29 -2.87
C SER A 194 11.85 1.68 -1.47
N ILE A 195 10.79 1.01 -0.99
CA ILE A 195 10.78 0.42 0.34
C ILE A 195 11.75 -0.78 0.38
N PRO A 196 12.67 -0.86 1.36
CA PRO A 196 13.66 -1.92 1.42
C PRO A 196 13.04 -3.26 1.81
N LEU A 197 13.12 -4.22 0.91
CA LEU A 197 12.82 -5.62 1.19
C LEU A 197 13.91 -6.23 2.11
N ALA A 198 13.46 -7.02 3.09
CA ALA A 198 14.32 -7.90 3.88
C ALA A 198 15.03 -8.94 3.00
N GLU A 199 16.21 -9.39 3.44
CA GLU A 199 17.03 -10.43 2.80
C GLU A 199 17.21 -10.31 1.26
N LEU A 200 17.17 -9.10 0.67
CA LEU A 200 17.13 -8.88 -0.79
C LEU A 200 18.22 -9.63 -1.60
N TRP A 201 19.36 -9.95 -0.98
CA TRP A 201 20.43 -10.80 -1.53
C TRP A 201 20.01 -12.26 -1.79
N THR A 202 18.81 -12.69 -1.40
CA THR A 202 18.21 -14.01 -1.68
C THR A 202 17.49 -14.06 -3.03
N ALA A 203 16.94 -12.93 -3.50
CA ALA A 203 16.18 -12.86 -4.73
C ALA A 203 17.04 -13.17 -5.96
N SER A 204 16.50 -13.95 -6.91
CA SER A 204 17.19 -14.33 -8.15
C SER A 204 17.55 -13.11 -9.03
N ASN A 205 16.72 -12.06 -8.98
CA ASN A 205 16.87 -10.79 -9.68
C ASN A 205 17.39 -9.64 -8.79
N ALA A 206 18.01 -9.93 -7.62
CA ALA A 206 18.48 -8.92 -6.66
C ALA A 206 19.29 -7.76 -7.29
N LYS A 207 20.14 -8.05 -8.28
CA LYS A 207 20.95 -7.05 -9.02
C LYS A 207 20.14 -6.08 -9.88
N GLU A 208 18.93 -6.46 -10.26
CA GLU A 208 18.01 -5.63 -11.05
C GLU A 208 17.12 -4.82 -10.11
N LEU A 209 16.68 -5.43 -9.00
CA LEU A 209 15.95 -4.75 -7.93
C LEU A 209 16.79 -3.61 -7.32
N VAL A 210 18.07 -3.82 -7.00
CA VAL A 210 18.92 -2.73 -6.47
C VAL A 210 19.21 -1.62 -7.49
N LYS A 211 19.19 -1.90 -8.81
CA LYS A 211 19.21 -0.81 -9.81
C LYS A 211 17.95 0.06 -9.75
N LYS A 212 16.82 -0.52 -9.35
CA LYS A 212 15.53 0.13 -9.15
C LYS A 212 15.35 0.70 -7.71
N ASP A 213 16.37 0.60 -6.86
CA ASP A 213 16.40 1.20 -5.52
C ASP A 213 16.84 2.68 -5.55
N GLY A 214 16.34 3.44 -4.58
CA GLY A 214 16.53 4.89 -4.45
C GLY A 214 15.22 5.67 -4.45
N ILE A 215 15.31 6.99 -4.43
CA ILE A 215 14.16 7.91 -4.39
C ILE A 215 14.09 8.76 -5.64
N LEU A 216 12.88 9.01 -6.15
CA LEU A 216 12.62 9.94 -7.24
C LEU A 216 11.62 11.00 -6.77
N VAL A 217 11.93 12.27 -6.95
CA VAL A 217 11.19 13.41 -6.38
C VAL A 217 10.97 14.49 -7.44
N SER A 218 9.76 15.06 -7.48
CA SER A 218 9.46 16.17 -8.37
C SER A 218 10.20 17.42 -7.93
N SER A 219 10.97 18.02 -8.83
CA SER A 219 11.57 19.35 -8.65
C SER A 219 10.53 20.48 -8.53
N ALA A 220 9.24 20.22 -8.78
CA ALA A 220 8.15 21.15 -8.49
C ALA A 220 7.82 21.26 -6.98
N THR A 221 8.29 20.32 -6.14
CA THR A 221 8.20 20.40 -4.67
C THR A 221 9.03 21.54 -4.07
N ILE A 222 9.90 22.18 -4.84
CA ILE A 222 10.71 23.29 -4.40
C ILE A 222 9.91 24.60 -4.58
N PRO A 223 9.92 25.54 -3.62
CA PRO A 223 9.19 26.80 -3.73
C PRO A 223 9.45 27.53 -5.06
N ASN A 224 8.39 28.03 -5.69
CA ASN A 224 8.41 28.83 -6.92
C ASN A 224 9.10 28.19 -8.16
N MET A 225 9.34 26.87 -8.17
CA MET A 225 10.05 26.19 -9.26
C MET A 225 9.22 26.06 -10.55
N ALA A 226 8.19 25.20 -10.53
CA ALA A 226 7.34 24.94 -11.69
C ALA A 226 6.21 25.98 -11.80
N TYR A 227 5.74 26.49 -10.67
CA TYR A 227 4.56 27.35 -10.56
C TYR A 227 4.90 28.60 -9.75
N PRO A 228 4.73 29.83 -10.30
CA PRO A 228 4.88 31.06 -9.52
C PRO A 228 3.84 31.14 -8.40
N GLY A 229 4.27 31.48 -7.19
CA GLY A 229 3.40 31.56 -6.00
C GLY A 229 3.13 30.24 -5.30
N TYR A 230 3.59 29.09 -5.82
CA TYR A 230 3.52 27.82 -5.09
C TYR A 230 4.64 27.74 -4.05
N GLU A 231 4.27 27.53 -2.79
CA GLU A 231 5.20 27.43 -1.66
C GLU A 231 6.02 26.13 -1.69
N GLY A 232 5.59 25.12 -2.44
CA GLY A 232 6.25 23.82 -2.50
C GLY A 232 5.92 22.91 -1.32
N SER A 233 6.69 21.83 -1.20
CA SER A 233 6.62 20.83 -0.14
C SER A 233 7.99 20.16 -0.01
N LEU A 234 8.95 20.87 0.59
CA LEU A 234 10.34 20.39 0.74
C LEU A 234 10.42 19.09 1.57
N SER A 235 9.44 18.87 2.45
CA SER A 235 9.28 17.64 3.24
C SER A 235 9.08 16.39 2.36
N ALA A 236 8.55 16.51 1.14
CA ALA A 236 8.38 15.38 0.22
C ALA A 236 9.70 14.63 -0.04
N PHE A 237 10.83 15.34 -0.16
CA PHE A 237 12.15 14.70 -0.27
C PHE A 237 12.51 13.88 0.97
N SER A 238 12.16 14.38 2.16
CA SER A 238 12.40 13.69 3.44
C SER A 238 11.42 12.53 3.68
N HIS A 239 10.23 12.60 3.09
CA HIS A 239 9.21 11.55 3.08
C HIS A 239 9.66 10.34 2.24
N GLU A 240 10.10 10.55 0.99
CA GLU A 240 10.59 9.43 0.16
C GLU A 240 11.85 8.77 0.76
N VAL A 241 12.70 9.54 1.47
CA VAL A 241 13.80 8.97 2.25
C VAL A 241 13.31 8.10 3.41
N GLY A 242 12.16 8.41 4.01
CA GLY A 242 11.54 7.59 5.05
C GLY A 242 11.12 6.23 4.53
N HIS A 243 10.49 6.18 3.36
CA HIS A 243 10.23 4.93 2.64
C HIS A 243 11.51 4.18 2.30
N TRP A 244 12.53 4.86 1.79
CA TRP A 244 13.84 4.23 1.52
C TRP A 244 14.48 3.66 2.80
N LEU A 245 14.20 4.23 3.97
CA LEU A 245 14.60 3.72 5.28
C LEU A 245 13.57 2.78 5.95
N GLY A 246 12.54 2.30 5.22
CA GLY A 246 11.60 1.28 5.69
C GLY A 246 10.53 1.78 6.67
N LEU A 247 10.06 3.01 6.48
CA LEU A 247 8.80 3.51 7.03
C LEU A 247 7.67 3.39 6.00
N GLU A 248 6.48 3.01 6.45
CA GLU A 248 5.24 3.10 5.67
C GLU A 248 4.56 4.46 5.88
N HIS A 249 3.44 4.67 5.17
CA HIS A 249 2.52 5.76 5.49
C HIS A 249 1.88 5.56 6.86
N THR A 250 1.74 6.65 7.66
CA THR A 250 1.18 6.55 9.02
C THR A 250 -0.35 6.47 9.07
N ASP A 251 -1.02 6.73 7.96
CA ASP A 251 -2.47 6.59 7.76
C ASP A 251 -2.77 5.38 6.88
N HIS A 252 -3.94 4.78 7.09
CA HIS A 252 -4.32 3.61 6.33
C HIS A 252 -4.69 3.96 4.88
N LEU A 253 -3.92 3.44 3.91
CA LEU A 253 -4.34 3.39 2.51
C LEU A 253 -5.71 2.71 2.42
N PRO A 254 -6.65 3.18 1.56
CA PRO A 254 -8.06 2.92 1.75
C PRO A 254 -8.50 1.50 1.35
N HIS A 255 -8.15 0.50 2.16
CA HIS A 255 -8.89 -0.75 2.17
C HIS A 255 -10.28 -0.46 2.70
N LYS A 256 -11.22 -0.49 1.75
CA LYS A 256 -12.63 -0.57 2.08
C LYS A 256 -12.92 -1.96 2.61
N ASP A 257 -13.68 -2.00 3.70
CA ASP A 257 -14.25 -3.23 4.21
C ASP A 257 -15.24 -3.87 3.21
N SER A 258 -15.85 -4.98 3.59
CA SER A 258 -16.88 -5.66 2.80
C SER A 258 -18.10 -4.80 2.45
N TRP A 259 -18.27 -3.64 3.08
CA TRP A 259 -19.39 -2.70 2.92
C TRP A 259 -19.02 -1.44 2.14
N GLY A 260 -17.75 -1.29 1.74
CA GLY A 260 -17.27 -0.11 1.00
C GLY A 260 -16.75 1.03 1.90
N ILE A 261 -16.62 0.79 3.21
CA ILE A 261 -16.25 1.78 4.23
C ILE A 261 -14.75 1.69 4.51
N THR A 262 -14.03 2.81 4.50
CA THR A 262 -12.62 2.85 4.93
C THR A 262 -12.54 2.48 6.41
N ALA A 263 -11.84 1.39 6.74
CA ALA A 263 -11.67 0.94 8.11
C ALA A 263 -10.39 1.53 8.74
N CYS A 264 -10.41 1.72 10.06
CA CYS A 264 -9.17 1.94 10.80
C CYS A 264 -8.40 0.62 10.88
N ASP A 265 -7.14 0.63 10.44
CA ASP A 265 -6.25 -0.51 10.64
C ASP A 265 -5.85 -0.63 12.11
N ARG A 266 -5.63 -1.85 12.59
CA ARG A 266 -5.09 -2.09 13.93
C ARG A 266 -3.56 -2.07 13.93
N ASP A 267 -2.94 -2.51 12.85
CA ASP A 267 -1.50 -2.75 12.77
C ASP A 267 -0.76 -1.55 12.15
N ASN A 268 -1.46 -0.73 11.36
CA ASN A 268 -1.02 0.58 10.85
C ASN A 268 0.35 0.52 10.13
N ASP A 269 1.29 1.41 10.47
CA ASP A 269 2.69 1.39 10.03
C ASP A 269 3.60 0.51 10.92
N GLY A 270 3.03 -0.39 11.73
CA GLY A 270 3.75 -1.40 12.52
C GLY A 270 4.57 -0.84 13.67
N ILE A 271 4.30 0.40 14.09
CA ILE A 271 5.12 1.14 15.04
C ILE A 271 4.26 1.55 16.25
N ASP A 272 4.63 1.08 17.44
CA ASP A 272 3.81 1.27 18.65
C ASP A 272 3.48 2.73 18.98
N ASP A 273 4.33 3.70 18.62
CA ASP A 273 4.19 5.12 18.97
C ASP A 273 3.55 6.02 17.88
N THR A 274 3.10 5.42 16.78
CA THR A 274 2.23 6.05 15.76
C THR A 274 0.78 5.55 15.92
N PRO A 275 -0.17 6.42 16.31
CA PRO A 275 -1.59 6.07 16.37
C PRO A 275 -2.16 5.78 14.99
N THR A 276 -2.98 4.73 14.90
CA THR A 276 -3.81 4.45 13.72
C THR A 276 -4.74 5.62 13.44
N HIS A 277 -4.78 6.06 12.18
CA HIS A 277 -5.64 7.15 11.71
C HIS A 277 -5.94 7.06 10.21
N MET A 278 -6.87 7.89 9.74
CA MET A 278 -7.30 7.95 8.34
C MET A 278 -7.30 9.40 7.84
N ILE A 279 -6.83 9.61 6.62
CA ILE A 279 -6.93 10.90 5.93
C ILE A 279 -8.11 10.83 4.93
N ASP A 280 -9.33 10.99 5.44
CA ASP A 280 -10.57 11.05 4.64
C ASP A 280 -10.86 12.46 4.08
N GLU A 281 -11.80 12.59 3.13
CA GLU A 281 -12.15 13.89 2.50
C GLU A 281 -12.46 15.02 3.50
N ASN A 282 -12.96 14.69 4.69
CA ASN A 282 -13.22 15.67 5.74
C ASN A 282 -11.92 16.07 6.46
N VAL A 283 -11.05 15.12 6.79
CA VAL A 283 -9.70 15.39 7.32
C VAL A 283 -8.87 16.17 6.31
N GLU A 284 -8.87 15.79 5.02
CA GLU A 284 -8.20 16.53 3.93
C GLU A 284 -8.64 18.01 3.88
N ARG A 285 -9.95 18.26 3.99
CA ARG A 285 -10.51 19.62 4.03
C ARG A 285 -10.13 20.38 5.29
N ILE A 286 -10.10 19.74 6.46
CA ILE A 286 -9.67 20.40 7.70
C ILE A 286 -8.17 20.71 7.63
N MET A 287 -7.35 19.80 7.10
CA MET A 287 -5.90 19.97 6.97
C MET A 287 -5.47 21.18 6.15
N GLN A 288 -6.30 21.64 5.21
CA GLN A 288 -6.09 22.90 4.46
C GLN A 288 -6.03 24.16 5.35
N THR A 289 -6.50 24.10 6.61
CA THR A 289 -6.43 25.23 7.57
C THR A 289 -5.29 25.10 8.59
N CYS A 290 -4.50 24.02 8.52
CA CYS A 290 -3.47 23.65 9.48
C CYS A 290 -3.97 23.66 10.96
N PRO A 291 -4.91 22.75 11.31
CA PRO A 291 -5.49 22.66 12.65
C PRO A 291 -4.44 22.38 13.74
N PRO A 292 -4.55 22.98 14.94
CA PRO A 292 -3.69 22.63 16.07
C PRO A 292 -3.68 21.11 16.35
N GLN A 293 -2.48 20.58 16.60
CA GLN A 293 -2.27 19.18 16.93
C GLN A 293 -3.17 18.74 18.10
N GLY A 294 -3.76 17.54 17.98
CA GLY A 294 -4.69 17.00 18.97
C GLY A 294 -6.17 17.25 18.68
N GLN A 295 -6.52 18.02 17.64
CA GLN A 295 -7.92 18.30 17.29
C GLN A 295 -8.59 17.23 16.41
N ILE A 296 -7.82 16.46 15.64
CA ILE A 296 -8.34 15.36 14.81
C ILE A 296 -8.08 14.03 15.52
N ASN A 297 -9.11 13.18 15.56
CA ASN A 297 -9.01 11.77 15.95
C ASN A 297 -10.09 10.94 15.25
N THR A 298 -9.73 10.24 14.17
CA THR A 298 -10.65 9.39 13.39
C THR A 298 -10.87 8.00 14.02
N CYS A 299 -9.85 7.45 14.70
CA CYS A 299 -9.80 6.04 15.08
C CYS A 299 -9.96 5.78 16.59
N GLN A 300 -10.67 6.66 17.30
CA GLN A 300 -10.99 6.66 18.74
C GLN A 300 -11.43 5.31 19.35
N HIS A 301 -11.94 4.39 18.52
CA HIS A 301 -12.42 3.07 18.91
C HIS A 301 -11.31 2.01 18.96
N LEU A 302 -10.18 2.21 18.28
CA LEU A 302 -8.97 1.39 18.37
C LEU A 302 -7.91 2.07 19.25
N ASP A 303 -7.63 3.36 19.02
CA ASP A 303 -6.65 4.14 19.76
C ASP A 303 -7.24 5.45 20.27
N LYS A 304 -6.86 5.86 21.48
CA LYS A 304 -7.33 7.09 22.15
C LYS A 304 -6.33 8.24 22.05
N ARG A 305 -5.13 7.99 21.50
CA ARG A 305 -4.17 9.03 21.13
C ARG A 305 -4.69 9.81 19.92
N PRO A 306 -4.47 11.13 19.82
CA PRO A 306 -4.88 11.91 18.64
C PRO A 306 -4.07 11.55 17.39
N ASP A 307 -4.64 11.83 16.22
CA ASP A 307 -4.03 11.50 14.94
C ASP A 307 -2.75 12.32 14.70
N LEU A 308 -1.69 11.66 14.22
CA LEU A 308 -0.41 12.33 13.92
C LEU A 308 -0.39 12.90 12.50
N ILE A 309 -1.37 13.77 12.20
CA ILE A 309 -1.58 14.45 10.91
C ILE A 309 -0.40 15.31 10.40
N TYR A 310 0.62 15.52 11.24
CA TYR A 310 1.87 16.21 10.90
C TYR A 310 3.12 15.31 10.98
N ASN A 311 2.93 13.99 11.03
CA ASN A 311 4.02 13.03 10.89
C ASN A 311 4.65 13.19 9.51
N LEU A 312 5.98 13.10 9.43
CA LEU A 312 6.68 13.17 8.14
C LEU A 312 6.17 12.14 7.13
N MET A 313 5.67 10.99 7.59
CA MET A 313 5.14 9.90 6.75
C MET A 313 3.64 9.99 6.44
N THR A 314 2.97 11.11 6.72
CA THR A 314 1.63 11.36 6.14
C THR A 314 1.78 11.61 4.63
N PRO A 315 1.07 10.89 3.74
CA PRO A 315 1.27 10.90 2.27
C PRO A 315 0.92 12.21 1.59
N LYS A 316 0.14 13.07 2.25
CA LYS A 316 -0.47 14.28 1.69
C LYS A 316 0.02 15.51 2.46
N THR A 317 0.50 16.54 1.75
CA THR A 317 1.06 17.75 2.37
C THR A 317 0.25 18.98 2.01
N TYR A 318 -0.18 19.75 3.03
CA TYR A 318 -1.13 20.87 2.89
C TYR A 318 -0.49 22.25 3.11
N GLY A 319 0.82 22.37 2.88
CA GLY A 319 1.62 23.55 3.26
C GLY A 319 1.92 23.64 4.77
N CYS A 320 1.23 22.86 5.60
CA CYS A 320 1.44 22.82 7.05
C CYS A 320 2.86 22.34 7.43
N LYS A 321 3.34 22.86 8.57
CA LYS A 321 4.64 22.49 9.13
C LYS A 321 4.58 21.07 9.73
N MET A 322 5.35 20.15 9.15
CA MET A 322 5.51 18.78 9.69
C MET A 322 6.26 18.79 11.03
N ASP A 323 5.84 17.95 11.98
CA ASP A 323 6.50 17.71 13.27
C ASP A 323 7.70 16.76 13.14
N GLY A 324 7.68 15.89 12.12
CA GLY A 324 8.75 14.95 11.83
C GLY A 324 8.39 13.51 12.19
N LEU A 325 9.39 12.74 12.65
CA LEU A 325 9.25 11.32 12.99
C LEU A 325 9.04 11.09 14.49
N THR A 326 8.38 10.00 14.86
CA THR A 326 8.22 9.56 16.27
C THR A 326 9.54 9.02 16.85
N ALA A 327 9.53 8.36 18.02
CA ALA A 327 10.70 7.65 18.54
C ALA A 327 10.82 6.25 17.92
N GLY A 328 9.70 5.54 17.74
CA GLY A 328 9.62 4.25 17.07
C GLY A 328 10.07 4.32 15.61
N GLN A 329 9.60 5.30 14.84
CA GLN A 329 10.06 5.52 13.46
C GLN A 329 11.57 5.81 13.37
N LYS A 330 12.13 6.57 14.33
CA LYS A 330 13.58 6.82 14.39
C LYS A 330 14.39 5.55 14.71
N GLN A 331 13.84 4.63 15.50
CA GLN A 331 14.47 3.33 15.75
C GLN A 331 14.34 2.40 14.54
N ARG A 332 13.15 2.33 13.93
CA ARG A 332 12.84 1.55 12.73
C ARG A 332 13.82 1.81 11.59
N THR A 333 14.05 3.08 11.25
CA THR A 333 14.98 3.46 10.17
C THR A 333 16.42 3.00 10.41
N LEU A 334 16.90 3.07 11.66
CA LEU A 334 18.23 2.59 12.05
C LEU A 334 18.31 1.06 11.92
N ASP A 335 17.31 0.33 12.44
CA ASP A 335 17.28 -1.13 12.36
C ASP A 335 17.15 -1.64 10.92
N VAL A 336 16.32 -1.00 10.07
CA VAL A 336 16.20 -1.31 8.65
C VAL A 336 17.51 -1.04 7.90
N TYR A 337 18.15 0.11 8.12
CA TYR A 337 19.42 0.43 7.47
C TYR A 337 20.52 -0.56 7.86
N GLU A 338 20.60 -0.94 9.14
CA GLU A 338 21.61 -1.86 9.67
C GLU A 338 21.34 -3.34 9.33
N LYS A 339 20.07 -3.78 9.29
CA LYS A 339 19.69 -5.18 9.03
C LYS A 339 19.44 -5.49 7.55
N PHE A 340 18.83 -4.59 6.77
CA PHE A 340 18.45 -4.87 5.38
C PHE A 340 19.48 -4.30 4.41
N ARG A 341 19.86 -3.02 4.57
CA ARG A 341 20.68 -2.30 3.59
C ARG A 341 22.17 -2.60 3.70
N MET A 342 22.77 -2.36 4.87
CA MET A 342 24.20 -2.55 5.12
C MET A 342 24.72 -3.99 4.84
N PRO A 343 24.01 -5.09 5.17
CA PRO A 343 24.55 -6.43 4.99
C PRO A 343 24.59 -6.91 3.53
N TYR A 344 23.76 -6.35 2.65
CA TYR A 344 23.56 -6.82 1.27
C TYR A 344 24.87 -6.97 0.49
N LYS A 345 25.76 -5.96 0.55
CA LYS A 345 27.06 -5.99 -0.12
C LYS A 345 27.92 -7.18 0.33
N GLY A 346 27.97 -7.43 1.64
CA GLY A 346 28.72 -8.55 2.22
C GLY A 346 28.11 -9.91 1.87
N GLN A 347 26.78 -10.03 1.90
CA GLN A 347 26.07 -11.25 1.53
C GLN A 347 26.24 -11.60 0.04
N MET A 348 26.15 -10.60 -0.85
CA MET A 348 26.39 -10.78 -2.28
C MET A 348 27.84 -11.16 -2.61
N GLN A 349 28.80 -10.67 -1.82
CA GLN A 349 30.22 -11.09 -1.91
C GLN A 349 30.41 -12.53 -1.43
N GLN A 350 29.81 -12.93 -0.30
CA GLN A 350 29.87 -14.31 0.20
C GLN A 350 29.24 -15.32 -0.78
N LYS A 351 28.16 -14.94 -1.47
CA LYS A 351 27.55 -15.72 -2.56
C LYS A 351 28.35 -15.74 -3.87
N GLY A 352 29.57 -15.19 -3.90
CA GLY A 352 30.40 -15.07 -5.12
C GLY A 352 29.73 -14.28 -6.26
N SER A 353 28.63 -13.59 -5.96
CA SER A 353 27.74 -12.98 -6.93
C SER A 353 28.05 -11.51 -7.16
N TRP A 354 28.74 -10.87 -6.22
CA TRP A 354 29.28 -9.53 -6.35
C TRP A 354 30.53 -9.53 -7.26
N VAL A 355 30.43 -8.79 -8.37
CA VAL A 355 31.58 -8.37 -9.17
C VAL A 355 31.57 -6.85 -9.14
N GLN A 356 32.67 -6.22 -8.72
CA GLN A 356 32.74 -4.76 -8.64
C GLN A 356 32.46 -4.16 -10.04
N PRO A 357 31.47 -3.27 -10.20
CA PRO A 357 31.12 -2.75 -11.52
C PRO A 357 32.28 -2.00 -12.17
N GLN A 358 32.70 -2.41 -13.36
CA GLN A 358 33.48 -1.54 -14.23
C GLN A 358 32.54 -0.48 -14.80
N SER A 359 32.54 0.71 -14.18
CA SER A 359 31.57 1.81 -14.40
C SER A 359 31.26 2.04 -15.89
N PRO A 360 30.09 1.61 -16.39
CA PRO A 360 29.72 1.83 -17.78
C PRO A 360 29.39 3.31 -17.98
N GLN A 361 29.95 3.95 -19.02
CA GLN A 361 29.40 5.24 -19.45
C GLN A 361 27.98 5.01 -20.02
N PRO A 362 26.96 5.78 -19.59
CA PRO A 362 25.60 5.62 -20.09
C PRO A 362 25.54 5.89 -21.59
N LYS A 363 24.78 5.06 -22.32
CA LYS A 363 24.70 5.08 -23.80
C LYS A 363 23.68 6.11 -24.30
N GLY A 364 24.03 7.40 -24.24
CA GLY A 364 23.21 8.42 -24.88
C GLY A 364 23.55 9.83 -24.42
N GLN A 365 23.98 10.67 -25.36
CA GLN A 365 24.32 12.08 -25.19
C GLN A 365 25.48 12.36 -24.21
N GLN A 366 26.28 13.38 -24.53
CA GLN A 366 27.23 13.91 -23.54
C GLN A 366 26.43 14.65 -22.48
N ALA A 367 26.60 14.30 -21.21
CA ALA A 367 26.22 15.19 -20.11
C ALA A 367 26.95 16.52 -20.32
N GLN A 368 26.22 17.60 -20.58
CA GLN A 368 26.84 18.90 -20.81
C GLN A 368 27.47 19.37 -19.49
N GLU A 369 28.79 19.51 -19.46
CA GLU A 369 29.46 20.34 -18.46
C GLU A 369 29.18 21.80 -18.79
N VAL A 370 27.94 22.20 -18.48
CA VAL A 370 27.55 23.60 -18.33
C VAL A 370 28.25 24.08 -17.07
N GLU A 371 29.40 24.73 -17.23
CA GLU A 371 29.97 25.55 -16.16
C GLU A 371 28.86 26.48 -15.65
N ALA A 372 28.66 26.51 -14.33
CA ALA A 372 27.56 27.26 -13.75
C ALA A 372 27.68 28.74 -14.17
N PRO A 373 26.59 29.38 -14.64
CA PRO A 373 26.59 30.82 -14.88
C PRO A 373 27.11 31.54 -13.64
N GLN A 374 28.12 32.38 -13.80
CA GLN A 374 28.63 33.20 -12.71
C GLN A 374 27.47 34.05 -12.18
N GLU A 375 27.20 33.95 -10.88
CA GLU A 375 26.07 34.67 -10.28
C GLU A 375 26.44 36.15 -10.18
N GLU A 376 25.91 36.97 -11.10
CA GLU A 376 25.99 38.43 -10.99
C GLU A 376 25.25 38.88 -9.72
N GLU A 377 25.94 39.62 -8.86
CA GLU A 377 25.39 40.13 -7.60
C GLU A 377 24.28 41.16 -7.89
N ALA A 378 23.04 40.81 -7.54
CA ALA A 378 21.93 41.76 -7.55
C ALA A 378 22.05 42.75 -6.36
N PRO A 379 21.67 44.02 -6.51
CA PRO A 379 21.82 45.01 -5.44
C PRO A 379 20.94 44.73 -4.22
N GLN A 380 21.39 45.20 -3.06
CA GLN A 380 20.59 45.25 -1.84
C GLN A 380 19.51 46.33 -1.96
N GLU A 381 18.26 45.99 -1.67
CA GLU A 381 17.19 46.97 -1.39
C GLU A 381 17.00 47.11 0.13
N GLU A 382 16.61 48.31 0.58
CA GLU A 382 16.59 48.68 2.00
C GLU A 382 15.36 48.16 2.74
N GLU A 383 15.53 47.80 4.03
CA GLU A 383 14.43 47.42 4.91
C GLU A 383 13.54 48.62 5.29
N ALA A 384 12.22 48.39 5.38
CA ALA A 384 11.28 49.28 6.06
C ALA A 384 10.43 48.45 7.06
N PRO A 385 10.23 48.90 8.30
CA PRO A 385 9.63 48.08 9.35
C PRO A 385 8.11 47.98 9.24
N GLN A 386 7.56 46.84 9.68
CA GLN A 386 6.14 46.67 9.96
C GLN A 386 5.82 47.11 11.41
N GLU A 387 4.70 47.78 11.61
CA GLU A 387 4.16 48.06 12.95
C GLU A 387 3.32 46.89 13.46
N GLU A 388 3.36 46.62 14.76
CA GLU A 388 2.41 45.71 15.42
C GLU A 388 1.04 46.38 15.55
N GLU A 389 -0.05 45.66 15.28
CA GLU A 389 -1.30 45.92 16.00
C GLU A 389 -2.00 44.61 16.38
N LYS A 390 -2.48 44.54 17.62
CA LYS A 390 -3.27 43.42 18.15
C LYS A 390 -4.74 43.81 18.16
N SER A 391 -5.60 42.87 17.78
CA SER A 391 -6.94 42.79 18.35
C SER A 391 -7.18 41.38 18.92
N GLN A 392 -7.71 41.34 20.13
CA GLN A 392 -8.32 40.16 20.71
C GLN A 392 -9.83 40.36 20.62
N GLU A 393 -10.59 39.33 20.33
CA GLU A 393 -12.02 39.34 20.65
C GLU A 393 -12.45 37.93 21.08
N GLU A 394 -13.00 37.85 22.29
CA GLU A 394 -13.71 36.66 22.79
C GLU A 394 -15.20 36.87 22.49
N GLU A 395 -15.90 35.87 21.97
CA GLU A 395 -17.32 35.72 22.34
C GLU A 395 -17.75 34.25 22.42
N LYS A 396 -18.89 34.03 23.07
CA LYS A 396 -19.21 32.78 23.78
C LYS A 396 -20.72 32.62 23.94
N SER A 397 -21.29 31.53 23.45
CA SER A 397 -22.69 31.17 23.64
C SER A 397 -22.88 29.65 23.82
N GLN A 398 -24.00 29.26 24.45
CA GLN A 398 -24.36 27.89 24.85
C GLN A 398 -25.85 27.62 24.53
N GLU A 399 -26.37 26.44 24.91
CA GLU A 399 -27.74 25.86 24.75
C GLU A 399 -27.81 24.79 23.62
N GLU A 400 -28.31 23.55 23.77
CA GLU A 400 -29.52 22.95 24.43
C GLU A 400 -30.83 23.18 23.61
N GLU A 401 -31.81 22.27 23.44
CA GLU A 401 -32.05 20.83 23.76
C GLU A 401 -32.57 20.09 22.47
N LYS A 402 -32.57 18.76 22.21
CA LYS A 402 -32.47 17.43 22.89
C LYS A 402 -33.80 16.60 23.08
N SER A 403 -34.08 15.66 22.16
CA SER A 403 -35.11 14.59 22.18
C SER A 403 -34.66 13.44 21.23
N GLN A 404 -34.66 12.14 21.54
CA GLN A 404 -35.72 11.19 21.94
C GLN A 404 -36.79 10.88 20.88
N GLU A 405 -36.77 9.65 20.34
CA GLU A 405 -37.90 8.69 20.40
C GLU A 405 -37.44 7.23 20.10
N GLU A 406 -38.31 6.24 20.29
CA GLU A 406 -38.05 4.79 20.14
C GLU A 406 -38.76 4.20 18.91
N GLU A 407 -38.25 3.10 18.32
CA GLU A 407 -39.14 2.07 17.74
C GLU A 407 -38.52 0.67 17.70
N LYS A 408 -39.35 -0.38 17.56
CA LYS A 408 -38.99 -1.78 17.91
C LYS A 408 -39.89 -2.85 17.27
N SER A 409 -39.44 -3.48 16.20
CA SER A 409 -40.02 -4.69 15.58
C SER A 409 -38.91 -5.44 14.82
N GLN A 410 -38.60 -6.69 15.11
CA GLN A 410 -39.31 -7.92 14.67
C GLN A 410 -39.29 -8.13 13.15
N GLU A 411 -38.45 -9.06 12.70
CA GLU A 411 -38.88 -10.16 11.80
C GLU A 411 -37.89 -11.34 11.90
N GLU A 412 -38.40 -12.54 12.16
CA GLU A 412 -37.70 -13.82 11.99
C GLU A 412 -38.39 -14.58 10.85
N GLU A 413 -37.66 -15.03 9.82
CA GLU A 413 -37.93 -16.30 9.13
C GLU A 413 -36.91 -16.60 8.02
N LYS A 414 -36.08 -17.65 8.20
CA LYS A 414 -36.05 -18.85 7.32
C LYS A 414 -34.79 -19.71 7.49
N SER A 415 -35.00 -20.88 8.10
CA SER A 415 -34.33 -22.13 7.70
C SER A 415 -35.23 -23.32 8.05
N GLN A 416 -35.69 -24.02 7.02
CA GLN A 416 -36.26 -25.37 7.07
C GLN A 416 -35.53 -26.20 6.01
N GLU A 417 -35.69 -27.53 6.06
CA GLU A 417 -34.87 -28.55 5.37
C GLU A 417 -33.54 -28.83 6.13
N GLU A 418 -33.20 -30.07 6.52
CA GLU A 418 -33.91 -31.36 6.43
C GLU A 418 -33.81 -32.14 7.76
N GLU A 419 -34.90 -32.81 8.16
CA GLU A 419 -34.82 -33.87 9.19
C GLU A 419 -35.69 -35.07 8.75
N LYS A 420 -35.07 -36.25 8.60
CA LYS A 420 -35.80 -37.51 8.39
C LYS A 420 -34.96 -38.76 8.66
N SER A 421 -35.67 -39.81 9.06
CA SER A 421 -35.20 -41.19 9.27
C SER A 421 -34.08 -41.39 10.30
N GLN A 422 -34.51 -41.72 11.52
CA GLN A 422 -34.18 -43.03 12.11
C GLN A 422 -35.42 -43.61 12.81
N GLU A 423 -35.51 -44.93 12.91
CA GLU A 423 -36.72 -45.64 13.31
C GLU A 423 -36.70 -45.97 14.81
N GLU A 424 -37.79 -45.69 15.54
CA GLU A 424 -37.98 -46.20 16.91
C GLU A 424 -38.28 -47.71 16.87
N GLU A 425 -37.27 -48.58 16.96
CA GLU A 425 -37.54 -50.00 17.26
C GLU A 425 -37.90 -50.16 18.75
N LYS A 426 -39.21 -50.05 19.00
CA LYS A 426 -39.83 -49.86 20.31
C LYS A 426 -39.86 -51.14 21.14
N SER A 427 -38.75 -51.45 21.82
CA SER A 427 -38.69 -52.52 22.83
C SER A 427 -39.61 -52.21 24.01
N GLN A 428 -40.48 -53.17 24.35
CA GLN A 428 -41.39 -53.07 25.49
C GLN A 428 -40.72 -53.64 26.75
N GLU A 429 -40.38 -52.77 27.70
CA GLU A 429 -39.88 -53.18 29.01
C GLU A 429 -41.07 -53.35 29.99
N GLU A 430 -41.24 -54.56 30.55
CA GLU A 430 -42.35 -54.87 31.47
C GLU A 430 -42.08 -54.33 32.87
N GLU A 431 -43.01 -53.56 33.46
CA GLU A 431 -42.94 -53.14 34.87
C GLU A 431 -42.93 -54.35 35.83
N PRO A 432 -41.87 -54.57 36.63
CA PRO A 432 -41.85 -55.64 37.63
C PRO A 432 -42.64 -55.22 38.88
N GLN A 433 -43.86 -55.74 39.03
CA GLN A 433 -44.77 -55.40 40.14
C GLN A 433 -44.13 -55.47 41.53
N GLU A 434 -44.29 -54.40 42.32
CA GLU A 434 -43.78 -54.31 43.70
C GLU A 434 -44.31 -55.43 44.62
N LYS A 435 -43.45 -56.40 44.94
CA LYS A 435 -43.62 -57.26 46.12
C LYS A 435 -42.85 -56.67 47.30
N LYS A 436 -43.56 -55.95 48.17
CA LYS A 436 -43.02 -55.35 49.41
C LYS A 436 -42.37 -56.41 50.31
N PRO A 437 -41.04 -56.36 50.57
CA PRO A 437 -40.39 -57.22 51.55
C PRO A 437 -40.50 -56.59 52.95
N GLN A 438 -41.00 -57.34 53.92
CA GLN A 438 -40.76 -57.04 55.33
C GLN A 438 -39.30 -57.42 55.70
N ASN A 439 -38.74 -56.80 56.74
CA ASN A 439 -37.31 -56.82 57.10
C ASN A 439 -36.37 -56.10 56.08
N GLY A 440 -36.69 -54.85 55.73
CA GLY A 440 -36.01 -54.07 54.68
C GLY A 440 -34.64 -53.43 55.00
N GLN A 441 -34.06 -53.62 56.19
CA GLN A 441 -32.91 -52.82 56.64
C GLN A 441 -31.55 -53.23 56.05
N GLY A 442 -31.44 -54.40 55.42
CA GLY A 442 -30.25 -54.82 54.65
C GLY A 442 -30.34 -54.60 53.13
N ASN A 443 -31.56 -54.39 52.60
CA ASN A 443 -31.81 -54.33 51.15
C ASN A 443 -31.49 -52.95 50.55
N TRP A 444 -31.79 -51.87 51.28
CA TRP A 444 -31.65 -50.49 50.78
C TRP A 444 -30.19 -50.14 50.41
N ARG A 445 -29.19 -50.54 51.21
CA ARG A 445 -27.78 -50.24 50.92
C ARG A 445 -27.30 -50.88 49.61
N GLN A 446 -27.74 -52.11 49.32
CA GLN A 446 -27.40 -52.77 48.06
C GLN A 446 -28.06 -52.08 46.86
N LYS A 447 -29.32 -51.63 47.00
CA LYS A 447 -30.00 -50.83 45.97
C LYS A 447 -29.32 -49.48 45.74
N GLU A 448 -28.89 -48.80 46.80
CA GLU A 448 -28.24 -47.49 46.72
C GLU A 448 -26.85 -47.57 46.07
N ILE A 449 -26.07 -48.62 46.38
CA ILE A 449 -24.81 -48.90 45.69
C ILE A 449 -25.04 -49.16 44.20
N ALA A 450 -26.05 -49.98 43.86
CA ALA A 450 -26.39 -50.28 42.46
C ALA A 450 -26.87 -49.02 41.70
N ARG A 451 -27.66 -48.14 42.33
CA ARG A 451 -28.07 -46.84 41.77
C ARG A 451 -26.86 -45.98 41.44
N LEU A 452 -25.95 -45.81 42.39
CA LEU A 452 -24.75 -44.98 42.24
C LEU A 452 -23.76 -45.54 41.21
N GLN A 453 -23.69 -46.87 41.05
CA GLN A 453 -22.92 -47.51 39.98
C GLN A 453 -23.57 -47.25 38.61
N SER A 454 -24.89 -47.44 38.48
CA SER A 454 -25.62 -47.14 37.24
C SER A 454 -25.53 -45.66 36.84
N GLU A 455 -25.51 -44.74 37.81
CA GLU A 455 -25.31 -43.30 37.57
C GLU A 455 -23.88 -43.01 37.11
N SER A 456 -22.85 -43.61 37.74
CA SER A 456 -21.46 -43.54 37.26
C SER A 456 -21.34 -44.00 35.80
N ASP A 457 -21.93 -45.13 35.46
CA ASP A 457 -21.85 -45.71 34.11
C ASP A 457 -22.58 -44.82 33.09
N GLN A 458 -23.74 -44.26 33.45
CA GLN A 458 -24.45 -43.27 32.64
C GLN A 458 -23.60 -42.01 32.37
N TYR A 459 -22.85 -41.51 33.36
CA TYR A 459 -21.95 -40.36 33.16
C TYR A 459 -20.79 -40.65 32.19
N TRP A 460 -20.33 -41.91 32.08
CA TRP A 460 -19.35 -42.30 31.07
C TRP A 460 -19.96 -42.37 29.67
N ASP A 461 -21.17 -42.90 29.55
CA ASP A 461 -21.93 -42.91 28.30
C ASP A 461 -22.27 -41.50 27.80
N ASP A 462 -22.65 -40.58 28.70
CA ASP A 462 -22.85 -39.16 28.38
C ASP A 462 -21.55 -38.47 27.95
N PHE A 463 -20.42 -38.76 28.63
CA PHE A 463 -19.11 -38.26 28.20
C PHE A 463 -18.75 -38.72 26.77
N HIS A 464 -18.96 -39.99 26.44
CA HIS A 464 -18.68 -40.49 25.09
C HIS A 464 -19.58 -39.82 24.04
N ARG A 465 -20.87 -39.59 24.34
CA ARG A 465 -21.78 -38.82 23.48
C ARG A 465 -21.28 -37.38 23.25
N GLU A 466 -20.88 -36.66 24.30
CA GLU A 466 -20.36 -35.29 24.16
C GLU A 466 -18.98 -35.26 23.47
N GLN A 467 -18.13 -36.27 23.67
CA GLN A 467 -16.84 -36.38 22.99
C GLN A 467 -17.00 -36.54 21.47
N ASP A 468 -17.94 -37.36 21.03
CA ASP A 468 -18.21 -37.55 19.60
C ASP A 468 -18.90 -36.33 18.98
N LYS A 469 -19.82 -35.65 19.69
CA LYS A 469 -20.37 -34.34 19.28
C LYS A 469 -19.27 -33.30 19.10
N TYR A 470 -18.36 -33.17 20.07
CA TYR A 470 -17.28 -32.18 20.02
C TYR A 470 -16.30 -32.49 18.88
N ARG A 471 -15.98 -33.77 18.64
CA ARG A 471 -15.22 -34.20 17.46
C ARG A 471 -15.92 -33.84 16.15
N GLN A 472 -17.22 -34.07 16.04
CA GLN A 472 -18.00 -33.73 14.84
C GLN A 472 -18.01 -32.22 14.57
N SER A 473 -18.21 -31.40 15.61
CA SER A 473 -18.18 -29.94 15.51
C SER A 473 -16.83 -29.43 14.99
N LEU A 474 -15.71 -29.90 15.56
CA LEU A 474 -14.36 -29.57 15.08
C LEU A 474 -14.14 -30.00 13.62
N GLN A 475 -14.57 -31.22 13.26
CA GLN A 475 -14.46 -31.72 11.88
C GLN A 475 -15.31 -30.91 10.88
N GLN A 476 -16.47 -30.39 11.27
CA GLN A 476 -17.27 -29.48 10.45
C GLN A 476 -16.57 -28.14 10.26
N THR A 477 -16.03 -27.54 11.34
CA THR A 477 -15.24 -26.29 11.28
C THR A 477 -14.00 -26.43 10.39
N ASP A 478 -13.24 -27.52 10.50
CA ASP A 478 -12.06 -27.76 9.67
C ASP A 478 -12.40 -27.99 8.18
N GLN A 479 -13.56 -28.58 7.88
CA GLN A 479 -14.07 -28.73 6.51
C GLN A 479 -14.55 -27.40 5.93
N GLU A 480 -15.25 -26.58 6.70
CA GLU A 480 -15.72 -25.26 6.27
C GLU A 480 -14.57 -24.28 6.04
N ASN A 481 -13.59 -24.24 6.94
CA ASN A 481 -12.37 -23.43 6.77
C ASN A 481 -11.60 -23.81 5.51
N ALA A 482 -11.41 -25.11 5.25
CA ALA A 482 -10.75 -25.58 4.04
C ALA A 482 -11.55 -25.23 2.76
N LYS A 483 -12.87 -25.43 2.78
CA LYS A 483 -13.77 -25.04 1.68
C LYS A 483 -13.69 -23.55 1.38
N ASN A 484 -13.67 -22.70 2.41
CA ASN A 484 -13.57 -21.25 2.27
C ASN A 484 -12.18 -20.84 1.73
N CYS A 485 -11.10 -21.55 2.10
CA CYS A 485 -9.78 -21.37 1.53
C CYS A 485 -9.75 -21.64 0.01
N PHE A 486 -10.21 -22.82 -0.42
CA PHE A 486 -10.26 -23.16 -1.85
C PHE A 486 -11.19 -22.24 -2.66
N ASN A 487 -12.33 -21.83 -2.10
CA ASN A 487 -13.21 -20.85 -2.72
C ASN A 487 -12.51 -19.50 -2.97
N LYS A 488 -11.64 -19.05 -2.04
CA LYS A 488 -10.86 -17.81 -2.21
C LYS A 488 -9.83 -17.93 -3.33
N VAL A 489 -9.14 -19.07 -3.45
CA VAL A 489 -8.17 -19.34 -4.53
C VAL A 489 -8.87 -19.39 -5.90
N ASP A 490 -10.03 -20.06 -6.00
CA ASP A 490 -10.86 -20.10 -7.20
C ASP A 490 -11.39 -18.71 -7.61
N GLN A 491 -11.73 -17.86 -6.63
CA GLN A 491 -12.14 -16.47 -6.88
C GLN A 491 -10.98 -15.59 -7.36
N ASP A 492 -9.78 -15.68 -6.76
CA ASP A 492 -8.59 -14.95 -7.22
C ASP A 492 -8.23 -15.36 -8.66
N TYR A 493 -8.19 -16.67 -8.93
CA TYR A 493 -7.96 -17.19 -10.28
C TYR A 493 -8.94 -16.56 -11.29
N LYS A 494 -10.24 -16.56 -11.00
CA LYS A 494 -11.27 -16.00 -11.91
C LYS A 494 -11.15 -14.49 -12.11
N GLN A 495 -10.76 -13.74 -11.07
CA GLN A 495 -10.55 -12.29 -11.18
C GLN A 495 -9.33 -11.98 -12.04
N ARG A 496 -8.20 -12.67 -11.79
CA ARG A 496 -6.95 -12.52 -12.56
C ARG A 496 -7.08 -13.03 -14.00
N GLU A 497 -7.80 -14.12 -14.22
CA GLU A 497 -8.13 -14.66 -15.54
C GLU A 497 -8.96 -13.66 -16.37
N LYS A 498 -9.96 -13.02 -15.75
CA LYS A 498 -10.76 -11.97 -16.38
C LYS A 498 -9.90 -10.76 -16.75
N TRP A 499 -9.13 -10.24 -15.78
CA TRP A 499 -8.26 -9.08 -15.98
C TRP A 499 -7.24 -9.32 -17.09
N LEU A 500 -6.61 -10.50 -17.13
CA LEU A 500 -5.66 -10.88 -18.18
C LEU A 500 -6.32 -10.87 -19.57
N LYS A 501 -7.52 -11.44 -19.71
CA LYS A 501 -8.27 -11.46 -20.98
C LYS A 501 -8.62 -10.04 -21.44
N GLU A 502 -9.05 -9.17 -20.53
CA GLU A 502 -9.40 -7.78 -20.83
C GLU A 502 -8.17 -6.96 -21.23
N SER A 503 -7.06 -7.07 -20.48
CA SER A 503 -5.77 -6.42 -20.74
C SER A 503 -5.15 -6.85 -22.07
N MET A 504 -5.14 -8.16 -22.38
CA MET A 504 -4.63 -8.64 -23.67
C MET A 504 -5.54 -8.22 -24.84
N GLN A 505 -6.87 -8.25 -24.67
CA GLN A 505 -7.80 -7.79 -25.70
C GLN A 505 -7.62 -6.30 -26.02
N GLU A 506 -7.34 -5.46 -25.01
CA GLU A 506 -7.01 -4.05 -25.21
C GLU A 506 -5.71 -3.86 -26.02
N LYS A 507 -4.63 -4.57 -25.67
CA LYS A 507 -3.37 -4.55 -26.44
C LYS A 507 -3.56 -4.99 -27.90
N TYR A 508 -4.31 -6.06 -28.16
CA TYR A 508 -4.61 -6.50 -29.53
C TYR A 508 -5.51 -5.49 -30.29
N ASN A 509 -6.47 -4.86 -29.61
CA ASN A 509 -7.30 -3.80 -30.20
C ASN A 509 -6.47 -2.57 -30.59
N GLN A 510 -5.58 -2.10 -29.71
CA GLN A 510 -4.68 -0.99 -29.98
C GLN A 510 -3.76 -1.30 -31.17
N LEU A 511 -3.15 -2.49 -31.19
CA LEU A 511 -2.25 -2.91 -32.27
C LEU A 511 -2.95 -2.95 -33.63
N GLN A 512 -4.22 -3.36 -33.66
CA GLN A 512 -5.03 -3.36 -34.88
C GLN A 512 -5.46 -1.94 -35.29
N ALA A 513 -5.81 -1.06 -34.34
CA ALA A 513 -6.12 0.34 -34.63
C ALA A 513 -4.91 1.09 -35.24
N GLU A 514 -3.72 0.94 -34.64
CA GLU A 514 -2.46 1.49 -35.19
C GLU A 514 -2.16 0.97 -36.61
N ARG A 515 -2.52 -0.29 -36.89
CA ARG A 515 -2.34 -0.94 -38.20
C ARG A 515 -3.31 -0.42 -39.25
N ASP A 516 -4.56 -0.19 -38.87
CA ASP A 516 -5.58 0.40 -39.74
C ASP A 516 -5.27 1.89 -40.01
N ASP A 517 -4.79 2.65 -39.03
CA ASP A 517 -4.32 4.03 -39.22
C ASP A 517 -3.08 4.10 -40.12
N MET A 518 -2.11 3.19 -39.94
CA MET A 518 -0.95 3.07 -40.83
C MET A 518 -1.36 2.74 -42.27
N TRP A 519 -2.32 1.83 -42.46
CA TRP A 519 -2.88 1.52 -43.78
C TRP A 519 -3.56 2.76 -44.41
N ASN A 520 -4.44 3.43 -43.65
CA ASN A 520 -5.14 4.63 -44.08
C ASN A 520 -4.20 5.80 -44.40
N TRP A 521 -3.03 5.88 -43.74
CA TRP A 521 -1.97 6.84 -44.06
C TRP A 521 -1.26 6.49 -45.37
N ILE A 522 -0.78 5.24 -45.54
CA ILE A 522 -0.05 4.80 -46.73
C ILE A 522 -0.92 4.90 -48.00
N GLU A 523 -2.20 4.57 -47.92
CA GLU A 523 -3.11 4.59 -49.08
C GLU A 523 -3.28 5.99 -49.69
N GLN A 524 -3.14 7.07 -48.89
CA GLN A 524 -3.16 8.45 -49.38
C GLN A 524 -2.00 8.76 -50.35
N TYR A 525 -0.87 8.06 -50.21
CA TYR A 525 0.32 8.23 -51.05
C TYR A 525 0.41 7.21 -52.20
N ARG A 526 -0.36 6.10 -52.14
CA ARG A 526 -0.30 5.00 -53.13
C ARG A 526 -0.48 5.45 -54.57
N GLN A 527 -1.30 6.48 -54.84
CA GLN A 527 -1.51 7.00 -56.19
C GLN A 527 -0.27 7.69 -56.79
N GLN A 528 0.61 8.24 -55.95
CA GLN A 528 1.80 8.99 -56.38
C GLN A 528 3.10 8.18 -56.23
N TYR A 529 3.13 7.22 -55.29
CA TYR A 529 4.34 6.51 -54.87
C TYR A 529 4.10 5.00 -54.64
N SER A 530 3.37 4.34 -55.55
CA SER A 530 2.88 2.95 -55.37
C SER A 530 3.95 1.95 -54.90
N GLN A 531 5.13 1.89 -55.54
CA GLN A 531 6.21 0.98 -55.14
C GLN A 531 6.69 1.25 -53.70
N TRP A 532 6.89 2.52 -53.34
CA TRP A 532 7.29 2.90 -51.98
C TRP A 532 6.18 2.56 -50.96
N ALA A 533 4.91 2.75 -51.33
CA ALA A 533 3.78 2.41 -50.47
C ALA A 533 3.72 0.90 -50.17
N ASP A 534 4.02 0.04 -51.15
CA ASP A 534 4.09 -1.41 -50.95
C ASP A 534 5.34 -1.85 -50.16
N GLU A 535 6.49 -1.24 -50.40
CA GLU A 535 7.72 -1.48 -49.62
C GLU A 535 7.57 -1.04 -48.16
N GLU A 536 6.97 0.13 -47.92
CA GLU A 536 6.70 0.68 -46.59
C GLU A 536 5.62 -0.12 -45.85
N TRP A 537 4.52 -0.49 -46.50
CA TRP A 537 3.51 -1.37 -45.90
C TRP A 537 4.12 -2.71 -45.48
N THR A 538 4.93 -3.33 -46.34
CA THR A 538 5.64 -4.58 -46.03
C THR A 538 6.58 -4.42 -44.83
N ARG A 539 7.23 -3.26 -44.70
CA ARG A 539 8.11 -2.93 -43.56
C ARG A 539 7.33 -2.77 -42.25
N GLN A 540 6.18 -2.10 -42.28
CA GLN A 540 5.34 -1.85 -41.11
C GLN A 540 4.58 -3.13 -40.67
N GLU A 541 4.01 -3.88 -41.61
CA GLU A 541 3.34 -5.17 -41.36
C GLU A 541 4.26 -6.19 -40.67
N LYS A 542 5.56 -6.20 -41.03
CA LYS A 542 6.57 -6.98 -40.31
C LYS A 542 6.69 -6.53 -38.84
N GLY A 543 6.70 -5.23 -38.57
CA GLY A 543 6.74 -4.66 -37.22
C GLY A 543 5.47 -4.96 -36.40
N PHE A 544 4.28 -4.90 -37.01
CA PHE A 544 3.04 -5.36 -36.38
C PHE A 544 3.10 -6.86 -36.04
N SER A 545 3.58 -7.69 -36.97
CA SER A 545 3.74 -9.14 -36.74
C SER A 545 4.82 -9.49 -35.71
N GLU A 546 5.81 -8.63 -35.48
CA GLU A 546 6.82 -8.80 -34.42
C GLU A 546 6.27 -8.36 -33.06
N ARG A 547 5.49 -7.27 -32.99
CA ARG A 547 4.78 -6.86 -31.75
C ARG A 547 3.70 -7.85 -31.33
N GLN A 548 2.89 -8.36 -32.28
CA GLN A 548 1.89 -9.39 -32.01
C GLN A 548 2.50 -10.63 -31.35
N LYS A 549 3.65 -11.12 -31.87
CA LYS A 549 4.37 -12.26 -31.26
C LYS A 549 4.93 -11.95 -29.87
N GLY A 550 5.24 -10.67 -29.59
CA GLY A 550 5.57 -10.19 -28.26
C GLY A 550 4.40 -10.38 -27.31
N TYR A 551 3.21 -9.88 -27.67
CA TYR A 551 1.97 -10.07 -26.90
C TYR A 551 1.60 -11.56 -26.74
N GLU A 552 1.70 -12.37 -27.80
CA GLU A 552 1.50 -13.83 -27.73
C GLU A 552 2.50 -14.53 -26.79
N GLN A 553 3.69 -13.98 -26.56
CA GLN A 553 4.67 -14.52 -25.61
C GLN A 553 4.42 -14.01 -24.18
N GLU A 554 4.07 -12.73 -24.04
CA GLU A 554 3.72 -12.07 -22.78
C GLU A 554 2.47 -12.74 -22.14
N GLU A 555 1.42 -12.94 -22.94
CA GLU A 555 0.19 -13.65 -22.56
C GLU A 555 0.50 -15.05 -22.02
N ARG A 556 1.35 -15.82 -22.71
CA ARG A 556 1.79 -17.15 -22.24
C ARG A 556 2.58 -17.10 -20.95
N GLY A 557 3.32 -16.02 -20.69
CA GLY A 557 3.97 -15.79 -19.39
C GLY A 557 2.94 -15.63 -18.28
N TYR A 558 2.00 -14.69 -18.45
CA TYR A 558 0.94 -14.46 -17.47
C TYR A 558 0.07 -15.68 -17.20
N TRP A 559 -0.24 -16.51 -18.21
CA TRP A 559 -0.95 -17.77 -18.00
C TRP A 559 -0.15 -18.79 -17.18
N GLN A 560 1.17 -18.89 -17.39
CA GLN A 560 2.06 -19.76 -16.61
C GLN A 560 2.23 -19.27 -15.17
N ASP A 561 2.30 -17.96 -14.97
CA ASP A 561 2.31 -17.34 -13.65
C ASP A 561 1.00 -17.61 -12.91
N LEU A 562 -0.15 -17.38 -13.56
CA LEU A 562 -1.47 -17.63 -12.99
C LEU A 562 -1.68 -19.11 -12.61
N GLU A 563 -1.28 -20.05 -13.46
CA GLU A 563 -1.35 -21.50 -13.16
C GLU A 563 -0.48 -21.87 -11.94
N ARG A 564 0.76 -21.36 -11.89
CA ARG A 564 1.69 -21.61 -10.78
C ARG A 564 1.15 -21.04 -9.47
N ASP A 565 0.74 -19.78 -9.46
CA ASP A 565 0.29 -19.08 -8.26
C ASP A 565 -1.00 -19.72 -7.70
N THR A 566 -1.93 -20.12 -8.59
CA THR A 566 -3.15 -20.86 -8.22
C THR A 566 -2.80 -22.19 -7.56
N LYS A 567 -1.85 -22.93 -8.13
CA LYS A 567 -1.38 -24.19 -7.56
C LYS A 567 -0.71 -23.98 -6.19
N GLN A 568 0.08 -22.92 -6.01
CA GLN A 568 0.67 -22.58 -4.71
C GLN A 568 -0.41 -22.24 -3.67
N GLY A 569 -1.46 -21.51 -4.06
CA GLY A 569 -2.64 -21.26 -3.22
C GLY A 569 -3.36 -22.55 -2.82
N GLU A 570 -3.55 -23.49 -3.74
CA GLU A 570 -4.12 -24.80 -3.40
C GLU A 570 -3.21 -25.61 -2.46
N GLU A 571 -1.90 -25.60 -2.67
CA GLU A 571 -0.93 -26.32 -1.82
C GLU A 571 -0.92 -25.72 -0.40
N TRP A 572 -0.96 -24.38 -0.27
CA TRP A 572 -1.13 -23.69 1.00
C TRP A 572 -2.45 -24.06 1.72
N CYS A 573 -3.59 -24.08 1.01
CA CYS A 573 -4.86 -24.51 1.61
C CYS A 573 -4.82 -25.96 2.13
N LYS A 574 -4.05 -26.85 1.49
CA LYS A 574 -3.87 -28.25 1.94
C LYS A 574 -2.98 -28.33 3.19
N GLU A 575 -1.99 -27.47 3.33
CA GLU A 575 -1.16 -27.37 4.54
C GLU A 575 -1.91 -26.75 5.72
N GLU A 576 -2.68 -25.67 5.48
CA GLU A 576 -3.48 -25.02 6.52
C GLU A 576 -4.59 -25.96 7.03
N GLN A 577 -5.25 -26.71 6.13
CA GLN A 577 -6.20 -27.76 6.52
C GLN A 577 -5.53 -28.84 7.39
N GLN A 578 -4.30 -29.26 7.07
CA GLN A 578 -3.58 -30.23 7.90
C GLN A 578 -3.21 -29.67 9.27
N ARG A 579 -2.82 -28.38 9.35
CA ARG A 579 -2.51 -27.69 10.60
C ARG A 579 -3.76 -27.53 11.49
N ALA A 580 -4.89 -27.15 10.90
CA ALA A 580 -6.17 -27.04 11.58
C ALA A 580 -6.62 -28.39 12.15
N ASN A 581 -6.66 -29.46 11.34
CA ASN A 581 -6.94 -30.83 11.81
C ASN A 581 -5.99 -31.28 12.92
N GLY A 582 -4.70 -30.92 12.84
CA GLY A 582 -3.70 -31.21 13.88
C GLY A 582 -4.02 -30.52 15.20
N LYS A 583 -4.42 -29.24 15.16
CA LYS A 583 -4.86 -28.49 16.34
C LYS A 583 -6.17 -29.03 16.91
N SER A 584 -7.19 -29.28 16.07
CA SER A 584 -8.45 -29.89 16.49
C SER A 584 -8.26 -31.24 17.20
N GLN A 585 -7.25 -32.03 16.78
CA GLN A 585 -6.87 -33.26 17.49
C GLN A 585 -6.15 -33.04 18.83
N GLN A 586 -5.52 -31.89 19.06
CA GLN A 586 -4.96 -31.49 20.35
C GLN A 586 -6.08 -30.97 21.27
N ASP A 587 -6.88 -30.02 20.80
CA ASP A 587 -7.99 -29.40 21.54
C ASP A 587 -8.99 -30.47 22.04
N LEU A 588 -9.30 -31.48 21.22
CA LEU A 588 -10.12 -32.64 21.59
C LEU A 588 -9.49 -33.54 22.69
N ARG A 589 -8.15 -33.63 22.78
CA ARG A 589 -7.46 -34.39 23.83
C ARG A 589 -7.46 -33.62 25.14
N GLU A 590 -7.14 -32.32 25.09
CA GLU A 590 -7.12 -31.45 26.27
C GLU A 590 -8.50 -31.38 26.92
N TRP A 591 -9.56 -31.17 26.12
CA TRP A 591 -10.96 -31.25 26.56
C TRP A 591 -11.30 -32.61 27.20
N ALA A 592 -10.87 -33.71 26.58
CA ALA A 592 -11.15 -35.05 27.07
C ALA A 592 -10.43 -35.36 28.40
N ASP A 593 -9.17 -34.94 28.56
CA ASP A 593 -8.42 -35.12 29.81
C ASP A 593 -9.01 -34.30 30.96
N GLU A 594 -9.49 -33.07 30.70
CA GLU A 594 -10.22 -32.27 31.70
C GLU A 594 -11.55 -32.92 32.11
N TYR A 595 -12.32 -33.43 31.15
CA TYR A 595 -13.59 -34.10 31.43
C TYR A 595 -13.37 -35.41 32.21
N VAL A 596 -12.41 -36.24 31.79
CA VAL A 596 -12.02 -37.49 32.46
C VAL A 596 -11.52 -37.23 33.89
N LYS A 597 -10.84 -36.10 34.14
CA LYS A 597 -10.45 -35.64 35.48
C LYS A 597 -11.67 -35.27 36.34
N SER A 598 -12.69 -34.65 35.75
CA SER A 598 -13.98 -34.38 36.42
C SER A 598 -14.71 -35.68 36.82
N LEU A 599 -14.83 -36.64 35.89
CA LEU A 599 -15.45 -37.95 36.15
C LEU A 599 -14.71 -38.74 37.24
N LYS A 600 -13.38 -38.71 37.25
CA LYS A 600 -12.56 -39.36 38.29
C LYS A 600 -12.80 -38.76 39.68
N ASP A 601 -13.01 -37.45 39.78
CA ASP A 601 -13.36 -36.81 41.06
C ASP A 601 -14.81 -37.09 41.48
N TYR A 602 -15.77 -37.10 40.55
CA TYR A 602 -17.14 -37.54 40.82
C TYR A 602 -17.17 -38.98 41.35
N ASN A 603 -16.53 -39.92 40.66
CA ASN A 603 -16.45 -41.33 41.11
C ASN A 603 -15.67 -41.47 42.43
N SER A 604 -14.68 -40.61 42.71
CA SER A 604 -14.03 -40.56 44.03
C SER A 604 -14.97 -40.07 45.14
N ARG A 605 -15.88 -39.13 44.85
CA ARG A 605 -16.92 -38.67 45.79
C ARG A 605 -17.98 -39.75 46.02
N VAL A 606 -18.43 -40.42 44.95
CA VAL A 606 -19.38 -41.54 45.01
C VAL A 606 -18.82 -42.72 45.82
N GLN A 607 -17.58 -43.13 45.58
CA GLN A 607 -16.96 -44.23 46.34
C GLN A 607 -16.84 -43.89 47.83
N LYS A 608 -16.39 -42.69 48.19
CA LYS A 608 -16.32 -42.24 49.60
C LYS A 608 -17.69 -42.25 50.29
N TYR A 609 -18.77 -41.99 49.55
CA TYR A 609 -20.14 -42.10 50.07
C TYR A 609 -20.52 -43.57 50.29
N ILE A 610 -20.30 -44.45 49.30
CA ILE A 610 -20.53 -45.91 49.39
C ILE A 610 -19.78 -46.55 50.57
N ASP A 611 -18.54 -46.11 50.81
CA ASP A 611 -17.67 -46.55 51.91
C ASP A 611 -18.17 -46.07 53.29
N SER A 612 -19.00 -45.02 53.33
CA SER A 612 -19.55 -44.40 54.56
C SER A 612 -20.92 -44.93 55.01
N LEU A 613 -21.60 -45.69 54.14
CA LEU A 613 -22.88 -46.37 54.43
C LEU A 613 -22.69 -47.64 55.29
#